data_AF-A0A2H5VN01-F1
#
_entry.id   AF-A0A2H5VN01-F1
#
_cell.length_a   1.000
_cell.length_b   1.000
_cell.length_c   1.000
_cell.angle_alpha   90.00
_cell.angle_beta   90.00
_cell.angle_gamma   90.00
#
_symmetry.space_group_name_H-M   'P 1'
#
loop_
_entity.id
_entity.type
_entity.pdbx_description
1 polymer ?
#
loop_
_entity_poly.entity_id
_entity_poly.type
_entity_poly.pdbx_seq_one_letter_code
_entity_poly.pdbx_strand_id
1 'polypeptide(L)'
;MYLELYYDPTCEIFRTDPANEGFPEVPRLIEEVRQKGIEVEIMDTGKMSEGERREAYEKAAVLAVRKKYRVRQVFGSRRYGYGPDFGKGVPALLVYKEKGDQYPEDVYPHEREGKIFTIKEFLEQLLKAEE
;
A
#
# COMPACT_ATOMS: atom_id res chain seq x y z
N MET A 1 9.28 11.13 -7.37
CA MET A 1 8.28 10.14 -6.93
C MET A 1 8.96 9.14 -6.01
N TYR A 2 8.32 8.80 -4.90
CA TYR A 2 8.86 7.88 -3.90
C TYR A 2 7.77 6.92 -3.42
N LEU A 3 8.09 5.64 -3.28
CA LEU A 3 7.13 4.59 -2.93
C LEU A 3 7.55 3.87 -1.65
N GLU A 4 6.60 3.59 -0.76
CA GLU A 4 6.83 2.77 0.44
C GLU A 4 5.91 1.57 0.42
N LEU A 5 6.49 0.37 0.31
CA LEU A 5 5.75 -0.89 0.34
C LEU A 5 5.83 -1.52 1.73
N TYR A 6 4.71 -1.57 2.42
CA TYR A 6 4.52 -2.18 3.73
C TYR A 6 3.95 -3.59 3.58
N TYR A 7 4.72 -4.60 3.94
CA TYR A 7 4.21 -5.97 4.06
C TYR A 7 5.03 -6.77 5.08
N ASP A 8 4.42 -7.78 5.68
CA ASP A 8 5.09 -8.76 6.54
C ASP A 8 5.47 -9.99 5.70
N PRO A 9 6.76 -10.23 5.42
CA PRO A 9 7.21 -11.39 4.64
C PRO A 9 6.99 -12.71 5.37
N THR A 10 6.72 -12.68 6.68
CA THR A 10 6.47 -13.87 7.50
C THR A 10 4.98 -14.20 7.64
N CYS A 11 4.10 -13.29 7.23
CA CYS A 11 2.65 -13.45 7.31
C CYS A 11 2.08 -13.93 5.97
N GLU A 12 1.09 -14.83 6.03
CA GLU A 12 0.40 -15.26 4.82
C GLU A 12 -0.49 -14.13 4.30
N ILE A 13 -0.27 -13.74 3.04
CA ILE A 13 -1.09 -12.76 2.34
C ILE A 13 -2.42 -13.40 1.97
N PHE A 14 -3.53 -12.72 2.23
CA PHE A 14 -4.87 -13.22 1.95
C PHE A 14 -5.11 -13.24 0.44
N ARG A 15 -4.68 -14.31 -0.23
CA ARG A 15 -4.74 -14.45 -1.71
C ARG A 15 -6.17 -14.46 -2.26
N THR A 16 -7.16 -14.76 -1.43
CA THR A 16 -8.57 -14.71 -1.78
C THR A 16 -9.17 -13.32 -1.65
N ASP A 17 -8.44 -12.37 -1.08
CA ASP A 17 -8.90 -10.99 -0.98
C ASP A 17 -8.64 -10.26 -2.31
N PRO A 18 -9.67 -9.63 -2.92
CA PRO A 18 -9.50 -8.90 -4.17
C PRO A 18 -8.51 -7.72 -4.08
N ALA A 19 -8.24 -7.19 -2.88
CA ALA A 19 -7.23 -6.16 -2.66
C ALA A 19 -5.79 -6.68 -2.90
N ASN A 20 -5.58 -7.98 -2.79
CA ASN A 20 -4.29 -8.65 -2.95
C ASN A 20 -4.09 -9.28 -4.33
N GLU A 21 -5.05 -9.10 -5.24
CA GLU A 21 -4.98 -9.66 -6.58
C GLU A 21 -3.69 -9.19 -7.29
N GLY A 22 -2.91 -10.15 -7.80
CA GLY A 22 -1.66 -9.86 -8.49
C GLY A 22 -0.47 -9.55 -7.59
N PHE A 23 -0.59 -9.65 -6.25
CA PHE A 23 0.55 -9.40 -5.35
C PHE A 23 1.80 -10.25 -5.62
N PRO A 24 1.73 -11.53 -6.04
CA PRO A 24 2.94 -12.31 -6.36
C PRO A 24 3.83 -11.69 -7.44
N GLU A 25 3.27 -10.82 -8.28
CA GLU A 25 3.99 -10.11 -9.35
C GLU A 25 4.57 -8.77 -8.86
N VAL A 26 4.08 -8.23 -7.74
CA VAL A 26 4.50 -6.93 -7.18
C VAL A 26 6.01 -6.86 -6.93
N PRO A 27 6.69 -7.85 -6.32
CA PRO A 27 8.14 -7.78 -6.11
C PRO A 27 8.92 -7.55 -7.41
N ARG A 28 8.52 -8.24 -8.49
CA ARG A 28 9.13 -8.07 -9.81
C ARG A 28 8.85 -6.66 -10.37
N LEU A 29 7.60 -6.20 -10.29
CA LEU A 29 7.22 -4.86 -10.76
C LEU A 29 7.97 -3.74 -10.01
N ILE A 30 8.23 -3.92 -8.70
CA ILE A 30 9.04 -2.99 -7.91
C ILE A 30 10.47 -2.91 -8.46
N GLU A 31 11.08 -4.02 -8.86
CA GLU A 31 12.41 -3.98 -9.47
C GLU A 31 12.41 -3.24 -10.80
N GLU A 32 11.39 -3.46 -11.64
CA GLU A 32 11.23 -2.74 -12.91
C GLU A 32 11.04 -1.24 -12.68
N VAL A 33 10.23 -0.84 -11.69
CA VAL A 33 10.02 0.56 -11.31
C VAL A 33 11.31 1.20 -10.78
N ARG A 34 12.10 0.47 -9.99
CA ARG A 34 13.43 0.93 -9.55
C ARG A 34 14.40 1.13 -10.71
N GLN A 35 14.35 0.28 -11.73
CA GLN A 35 15.18 0.43 -12.93
C GLN A 35 14.84 1.70 -13.74
N LYS A 36 13.59 2.19 -13.64
CA LYS A 36 13.19 3.49 -14.21
C LYS A 36 13.64 4.70 -13.39
N GLY A 37 14.30 4.50 -12.25
CA GLY A 37 14.82 5.57 -11.40
C GLY A 37 13.86 6.03 -10.30
N ILE A 38 12.74 5.32 -10.09
CA ILE A 38 11.82 5.60 -9.00
C ILE A 38 12.33 4.93 -7.71
N GLU A 39 12.50 5.71 -6.65
CA GLU A 39 12.91 5.18 -5.36
C GLU A 39 11.73 4.41 -4.71
N VAL A 40 11.98 3.16 -4.34
CA VAL A 40 11.03 2.32 -3.61
C VAL A 40 11.69 1.79 -2.34
N GLU A 41 11.07 1.98 -1.19
CA GLU A 41 11.48 1.41 0.09
C GLU A 41 10.52 0.30 0.52
N ILE A 42 11.07 -0.81 1.03
CA ILE A 42 10.28 -1.95 1.50
C ILE A 42 10.34 -1.98 3.02
N MET A 43 9.19 -1.83 3.65
CA MET A 43 9.00 -1.79 5.09
C MET A 43 8.46 -3.13 5.59
N ASP A 44 9.29 -3.86 6.33
CA ASP A 44 8.91 -5.14 6.96
C ASP A 44 8.01 -4.89 8.18
N THR A 45 6.70 -5.05 7.99
CA THR A 45 5.74 -4.80 9.08
C THR A 45 5.73 -5.89 10.15
N GLY A 46 6.38 -7.04 9.90
CA GLY A 46 6.60 -8.08 10.92
C GLY A 46 7.61 -7.63 11.99
N LYS A 47 8.55 -6.76 11.63
CA LYS A 47 9.55 -6.17 12.55
C LYS A 47 9.15 -4.83 13.16
N MET A 48 8.09 -4.22 12.67
CA MET A 48 7.59 -2.94 13.18
C MET A 48 6.81 -3.13 14.48
N SER A 49 6.99 -2.19 15.41
CA SER A 49 6.16 -2.12 16.60
C SER A 49 4.71 -1.76 16.23
N GLU A 50 3.75 -2.12 17.09
CA GLU A 50 2.34 -1.75 16.88
C GLU A 50 2.14 -0.23 16.73
N GLY A 51 2.95 0.58 17.44
CA GLY A 51 2.95 2.04 17.31
C GLY A 51 3.40 2.54 15.93
N GLU A 52 4.45 1.95 15.35
CA GLU A 52 4.98 2.32 14.04
C GLU A 52 4.00 1.92 12.92
N ARG A 53 3.45 0.70 12.98
CA ARG A 53 2.40 0.25 12.05
C ARG A 53 1.18 1.16 12.14
N ARG A 54 0.79 1.54 13.35
CA ARG A 54 -0.34 2.43 13.56
C ARG A 54 -0.07 3.81 12.95
N GLU A 55 1.12 4.37 13.11
CA GLU A 55 1.45 5.66 12.50
C GLU A 55 1.39 5.59 10.96
N ALA A 56 1.96 4.54 10.36
CA ALA A 56 1.88 4.31 8.92
C ALA A 56 0.42 4.16 8.44
N TYR A 57 -0.40 3.42 9.18
CA TYR A 57 -1.83 3.30 8.91
C TYR A 57 -2.56 4.65 9.06
N GLU A 58 -2.22 5.47 10.06
CA GLU A 58 -2.82 6.79 10.24
C GLU A 58 -2.46 7.73 9.09
N LYS A 59 -1.22 7.70 8.57
CA LYS A 59 -0.81 8.43 7.35
C LYS A 59 -1.65 8.01 6.13
N ALA A 60 -1.80 6.72 5.91
CA ALA A 60 -2.67 6.18 4.85
C ALA A 60 -4.15 6.55 5.04
N ALA A 61 -4.65 6.57 6.28
CA ALA A 61 -6.02 6.91 6.61
C ALA A 61 -6.32 8.41 6.43
N VAL A 62 -5.33 9.30 6.60
CA VAL A 62 -5.49 10.74 6.32
C VAL A 62 -5.79 10.96 4.83
N LEU A 63 -5.12 10.22 3.94
CA LEU A 63 -5.43 10.21 2.51
C LEU A 63 -6.86 9.75 2.21
N ALA A 64 -7.33 8.72 2.91
CA ALA A 64 -8.69 8.21 2.80
C ALA A 64 -9.73 9.33 2.99
N VAL A 65 -9.50 10.19 3.98
CA VAL A 65 -10.35 11.34 4.28
C VAL A 65 -10.25 12.40 3.18
N ARG A 66 -9.04 12.70 2.70
CA ARG A 66 -8.81 13.73 1.66
C ARG A 66 -9.36 13.34 0.29
N LYS A 67 -9.21 12.08 -0.13
CA LYS A 67 -9.61 11.60 -1.46
C LYS A 67 -10.91 10.77 -1.49
N LYS A 68 -11.62 10.68 -0.35
CA LYS A 68 -12.84 9.86 -0.17
C LYS A 68 -12.62 8.36 -0.45
N TYR A 69 -11.40 7.85 -0.27
CA TYR A 69 -11.12 6.43 -0.44
C TYR A 69 -11.65 5.62 0.75
N ARG A 70 -12.14 4.41 0.47
CA ARG A 70 -12.67 3.50 1.50
C ARG A 70 -11.58 2.57 2.04
N VAL A 71 -10.49 3.18 2.50
CA VAL A 71 -9.33 2.49 3.08
C VAL A 71 -9.73 1.64 4.31
N ARG A 72 -10.79 2.04 5.01
CA ARG A 72 -11.38 1.31 6.16
C ARG A 72 -12.11 0.00 5.80
N GLN A 73 -12.51 -0.18 4.54
CA GLN A 73 -13.09 -1.44 4.06
C GLN A 73 -12.02 -2.41 3.55
N VAL A 74 -10.86 -1.88 3.14
CA VAL A 74 -9.75 -2.67 2.59
C VAL A 74 -8.81 -3.20 3.68
N PHE A 75 -8.43 -2.36 4.65
CA PHE A 75 -7.47 -2.75 5.69
C PHE A 75 -8.12 -3.10 7.03
N GLY A 76 -9.45 -3.08 7.10
CA GLY A 76 -10.22 -3.30 8.33
C GLY A 76 -10.56 -2.02 9.12
N SER A 77 -11.59 -2.10 9.97
CA SER A 77 -12.21 -0.93 10.59
C SER A 77 -11.72 -0.65 12.02
N ARG A 78 -11.64 0.65 12.38
CA ARG A 78 -11.22 1.15 13.71
C ARG A 78 -12.08 0.62 14.88
N ARG A 79 -13.30 0.14 14.60
CA ARG A 79 -14.26 -0.41 15.59
C ARG A 79 -13.87 -1.80 16.13
N TYR A 80 -12.99 -2.53 15.44
CA TYR A 80 -12.60 -3.90 15.81
C TYR A 80 -11.08 -4.12 15.97
N GLY A 81 -10.24 -3.09 15.78
CA GLY A 81 -8.78 -3.23 16.02
C GLY A 81 -7.83 -2.46 15.10
N TYR A 82 -8.16 -1.22 14.70
CA TYR A 82 -7.21 -0.30 14.04
C TYR A 82 -6.49 -0.86 12.80
N GLY A 83 -7.22 -1.27 11.76
CA GLY A 83 -6.59 -1.71 10.52
C GLY A 83 -5.70 -2.94 10.71
N PRO A 84 -6.20 -4.03 11.32
CA PRO A 84 -5.39 -5.18 11.71
C PRO A 84 -4.63 -5.79 10.52
N ASP A 85 -5.20 -5.66 9.33
CA ASP A 85 -4.71 -6.25 8.10
C ASP A 85 -3.66 -5.39 7.37
N PHE A 86 -3.43 -4.14 7.81
CA PHE A 86 -2.46 -3.24 7.19
C PHE A 86 -1.03 -3.77 7.29
N GLY A 87 -0.48 -4.21 6.16
CA GLY A 87 0.83 -4.87 6.09
C GLY A 87 0.84 -6.31 6.62
N LYS A 88 -0.22 -6.78 7.28
CA LYS A 88 -0.36 -8.16 7.78
C LYS A 88 -1.54 -8.83 7.11
N GLY A 89 -1.29 -9.72 6.15
CA GLY A 89 -2.35 -10.29 5.32
C GLY A 89 -2.75 -9.42 4.12
N VAL A 90 -2.81 -8.09 4.27
CA VAL A 90 -3.02 -7.13 3.16
C VAL A 90 -1.84 -6.15 3.06
N PRO A 91 -0.88 -6.37 2.13
CA PRO A 91 0.18 -5.41 1.83
C PRO A 91 -0.36 -4.03 1.47
N ALA A 92 0.38 -2.99 1.82
CA ALA A 92 0.04 -1.59 1.51
C ALA A 92 1.19 -0.88 0.79
N LEU A 93 0.88 -0.14 -0.26
CA LEU A 93 1.80 0.73 -0.97
C LEU A 93 1.39 2.19 -0.74
N LEU A 94 2.26 2.99 -0.13
CA LEU A 94 2.10 4.43 -0.02
C LEU A 94 2.90 5.11 -1.13
N VAL A 95 2.27 6.06 -1.81
CA VAL A 95 2.84 6.80 -2.93
C VAL A 95 3.06 8.23 -2.50
N TYR A 96 4.29 8.71 -2.57
CA TYR A 96 4.67 10.08 -2.26
C TYR A 96 5.18 10.78 -3.51
N LYS A 97 4.93 12.09 -3.57
CA LYS A 97 5.46 12.91 -4.65
C LYS A 97 6.97 13.02 -4.53
N GLU A 98 7.45 13.34 -3.33
CA GLU A 98 8.87 13.44 -2.99
C GLU A 98 9.19 12.72 -1.67
N LYS A 99 10.44 12.28 -1.54
CA LYS A 99 10.92 11.61 -0.32
C LYS A 99 10.95 12.62 0.83
N GLY A 100 10.36 12.26 1.96
CA GLY A 100 10.24 13.14 3.14
C GLY A 100 8.93 13.94 3.21
N ASP A 101 8.03 13.78 2.24
CA ASP A 101 6.68 14.33 2.33
C ASP A 101 5.94 13.78 3.56
N GLN A 102 5.26 14.68 4.28
CA GLN A 102 4.54 14.32 5.51
C GLN A 102 3.34 13.40 5.24
N TYR A 103 2.73 13.51 4.06
CA TYR A 103 1.56 12.73 3.68
C TYR A 103 1.75 12.14 2.30
N PRO A 104 1.37 10.86 2.10
CA PRO A 104 1.32 10.27 0.76
C PRO A 104 0.32 11.02 -0.13
N GLU A 105 0.55 11.00 -1.44
CA GLU A 105 -0.36 11.48 -2.48
C GLU A 105 -1.41 10.41 -2.85
N ASP A 106 -1.04 9.14 -2.77
CA ASP A 106 -1.96 8.01 -3.00
C ASP A 106 -1.61 6.76 -2.16
N VAL A 107 -2.54 5.81 -2.06
CA VAL A 107 -2.36 4.57 -1.27
C VAL A 107 -3.04 3.39 -1.95
N TYR A 108 -2.37 2.24 -2.01
CA TYR A 108 -2.90 1.01 -2.60
C TYR A 108 -2.72 -0.18 -1.64
N PRO A 109 -3.57 -1.21 -1.70
CA PRO A 109 -4.85 -1.20 -2.41
C PRO A 109 -5.85 -0.21 -1.79
N HIS A 110 -6.75 0.33 -2.60
CA HIS A 110 -7.87 1.15 -2.12
C HIS A 110 -9.15 0.87 -2.90
N GLU A 111 -10.29 1.03 -2.25
CA GLU A 111 -11.59 1.04 -2.94
C GLU A 111 -12.02 2.47 -3.22
N ARG A 112 -12.35 2.72 -4.50
CA ARG A 112 -12.95 3.96 -4.98
C ARG A 112 -14.14 3.61 -5.88
N GLU A 113 -15.31 4.19 -5.56
CA GLU A 113 -16.54 4.04 -6.36
C GLU A 113 -16.95 2.57 -6.60
N GLY A 114 -16.64 1.67 -5.65
CA GLY A 114 -16.95 0.24 -5.73
C GLY A 114 -15.97 -0.59 -6.57
N LYS A 115 -14.92 0.04 -7.10
CA LYS A 115 -13.79 -0.65 -7.72
C LYS A 115 -12.61 -0.67 -6.75
N ILE A 116 -11.98 -1.85 -6.63
CA ILE A 116 -10.71 -2.02 -5.92
C ILE A 116 -9.59 -1.76 -6.92
N PHE A 117 -8.65 -0.90 -6.52
CA PHE A 117 -7.41 -0.65 -7.24
C PHE A 117 -6.29 -1.33 -6.47
N THR A 118 -5.61 -2.28 -7.11
CA THR A 118 -4.55 -3.07 -6.46
C THR A 118 -3.19 -2.42 -6.60
N ILE A 119 -2.23 -2.89 -5.80
CA ILE A 119 -0.82 -2.49 -5.92
C ILE A 119 -0.29 -2.82 -7.32
N LYS A 120 -0.64 -4.00 -7.85
CA LYS A 120 -0.25 -4.43 -9.20
C LYS A 120 -0.75 -3.45 -10.26
N GLU A 121 -2.06 -3.15 -10.28
CA GLU A 121 -2.64 -2.25 -11.29
C GLU A 121 -1.92 -0.89 -11.31
N PHE A 122 -1.59 -0.36 -10.13
CA PHE A 122 -0.86 0.91 -10.02
C PHE A 122 0.55 0.82 -10.59
N LEU A 123 1.34 -0.20 -10.22
CA LEU A 123 2.71 -0.35 -10.69
C LEU A 123 2.77 -0.60 -12.21
N GLU A 124 1.84 -1.39 -12.76
CA GLU A 124 1.74 -1.60 -14.21
C GLU A 124 1.39 -0.31 -14.96
N GLN A 125 0.49 0.52 -14.42
CA GLN A 125 0.18 1.82 -15.00
C GLN A 125 1.37 2.77 -14.94
N LEU A 126 2.10 2.77 -13.81
CA LEU A 126 3.29 3.59 -13.63
C LEU A 126 4.38 3.23 -14.65
N LEU A 127 4.62 1.93 -14.85
CA LEU A 127 5.58 1.46 -15.86
C LEU A 127 5.17 1.87 -17.28
N LYS A 128 3.89 1.77 -17.64
CA LYS A 128 3.39 2.17 -18.96
C LYS A 128 3.43 3.69 -19.21
N ALA A 129 3.25 4.49 -18.16
CA ALA A 129 3.28 5.95 -18.27
C ALA A 129 4.71 6.50 -18.50
N GLU A 130 5.73 5.71 -18.16
CA GLU A 130 7.14 6.02 -18.32
C GLU A 130 7.80 5.28 -19.52
N GLU A 131 7.00 4.74 -20.45
CA GLU A 131 7.44 4.23 -21.77
C GLU A 131 7.23 5.30 -22.85
#